data_AF-A0A518DMH0-F1
#
_entry.id   AF-A0A518DMH0-F1
#
_cell.length_a   1.000
_cell.length_b   1.000
_cell.length_c   1.000
_cell.angle_alpha   90.00
_cell.angle_beta   90.00
_cell.angle_gamma   90.00
#
_symmetry.space_group_name_H-M   'P 1'
#
loop_
_entity.id
_entity.type
_entity.pdbx_description
1 polymer ?
#
loop_
_entity_poly.entity_id
_entity_poly.type
_entity_poly.pdbx_seq_one_letter_code
_entity_poly.pdbx_strand_id
1 'polypeptide(L)'
;MNSHLRKRPGGFTLVELLVVITIITILAGLTTVGIGAAIRSAHKAAIALEINELSRAVEAYYTKFGDYFPATVNLTNPSSANAIAFNKHLRKAFRNHTETPTSLTAALGNTSPGATLDAAETMVFFLGQAPTSLKLNPKLPVSGAGNPIALFTFNETRILDPDGDGFFSYYPKYGDGTFLAYFDHSSYAVTSFTQSGKGTVSPYFKSNTANDFINPETYQIISAGLDGQFGHVQASPNDRKVFPSGINYDPDGEDNDNIANFSEGRALEDLLP
;
A
#
# COMPACT_ATOMS: atom_id res chain seq x y z
N MET A 1 72.69 8.29 35.34
CA MET A 1 71.44 8.98 35.72
C MET A 1 70.92 9.69 34.48
N ASN A 2 70.03 9.06 33.71
CA ASN A 2 69.50 9.65 32.47
C ASN A 2 68.19 10.39 32.80
N SER A 3 68.25 11.72 32.85
CA SER A 3 67.08 12.57 33.03
C SER A 3 66.30 12.65 31.71
N HIS A 4 65.17 11.94 31.63
CA HIS A 4 64.22 12.11 30.54
C HIS A 4 63.56 13.49 30.65
N LEU A 5 63.98 14.43 29.79
CA LEU A 5 63.36 15.75 29.64
C LEU A 5 61.91 15.56 29.13
N ARG A 6 60.95 15.75 30.04
CA ARG A 6 59.53 15.67 29.73
C ARG A 6 59.14 16.90 28.90
N LYS A 7 58.98 16.72 27.58
CA LYS A 7 58.43 17.76 26.69
C LYS A 7 57.05 18.18 27.24
N ARG A 8 56.89 19.46 27.58
CA ARG A 8 55.59 20.03 27.93
C ARG A 8 54.72 20.05 26.67
N PRO A 9 53.49 19.51 26.68
CA PRO A 9 52.59 19.66 25.56
C PRO A 9 52.28 21.15 25.37
N GLY A 10 52.35 21.63 24.12
CA GLY A 10 51.97 23.00 23.77
C GLY A 10 50.47 23.22 24.02
N GLY A 11 50.11 24.38 24.55
CA GLY A 11 48.72 24.78 24.76
C GLY A 11 48.04 25.19 23.45
N PHE A 12 46.72 25.00 23.39
CA PHE A 12 45.89 25.38 22.24
C PHE A 12 45.81 26.91 22.12
N THR A 13 45.97 27.46 20.92
CA THR A 13 45.81 28.90 20.69
C THR A 13 44.34 29.26 20.41
N LEU A 14 43.95 30.50 20.74
CA LEU A 14 42.62 31.02 20.42
C LEU A 14 42.36 31.03 18.90
N VAL A 15 43.39 31.26 18.09
CA VAL A 15 43.29 31.27 16.64
C VAL A 15 43.04 29.87 16.09
N GLU A 16 43.71 28.83 16.62
CA GLU A 16 43.44 27.44 16.24
C GLU A 16 42.00 27.05 16.57
N LEU A 17 41.49 27.43 17.75
CA LEU A 17 40.09 27.18 18.11
C LEU A 17 39.13 27.90 17.15
N LEU A 18 39.42 29.14 16.78
CA LEU A 18 38.60 29.94 15.85
C LEU A 18 38.55 29.32 14.45
N VAL A 19 39.69 28.84 13.95
CA VAL A 19 39.75 28.14 12.65
C VAL A 19 38.98 26.82 12.69
N VAL A 20 39.07 26.07 13.79
CA VAL A 20 38.33 24.81 13.94
C VAL A 20 36.82 25.03 13.94
N ILE A 21 36.32 25.98 14.73
CA ILE A 21 34.87 26.25 14.78
C ILE A 21 34.37 26.80 13.44
N THR A 22 35.15 27.59 12.71
CA THR A 22 34.76 28.09 11.38
C THR A 22 34.70 26.98 10.34
N ILE A 23 35.62 26.01 10.38
CA ILE A 23 35.55 24.83 9.51
C ILE A 23 34.32 23.98 9.86
N ILE A 24 34.05 23.75 11.16
CA ILE A 24 32.88 22.97 11.61
C ILE A 24 31.58 23.66 11.19
N THR A 25 31.46 24.98 11.29
CA THR A 25 30.23 25.70 10.88
C THR A 25 30.01 25.64 9.38
N ILE A 26 31.07 25.74 8.56
CA ILE A 26 30.99 25.58 7.10
C ILE A 26 30.54 24.15 6.75
N LEU A 27 31.18 23.14 7.33
CA LEU A 27 30.84 21.74 7.08
C LEU A 27 29.42 21.40 7.54
N ALA A 28 29.00 21.88 8.71
CA ALA A 28 27.64 21.70 9.21
C ALA A 28 26.61 22.37 8.29
N GLY A 29 26.90 23.57 7.78
CA GLY A 29 26.05 24.28 6.82
C GLY A 29 25.83 23.50 5.52
N LEU A 30 26.90 22.97 4.93
CA LEU A 30 26.84 22.18 3.70
C LEU A 30 26.12 20.84 3.89
N THR A 31 26.35 20.18 5.02
CA THR A 31 25.76 18.86 5.31
C THR A 31 24.24 18.92 5.44
N THR A 32 23.71 20.02 5.97
CA THR A 32 22.28 20.16 6.28
C THR A 32 21.38 20.11 5.02
N VAL A 33 21.84 20.64 3.88
CA VAL A 33 21.01 20.74 2.65
C VAL A 33 20.71 19.37 2.03
N GLY A 34 21.62 18.38 2.16
CA GLY A 34 21.46 17.07 1.52
C GLY A 34 20.65 16.04 2.32
N ILE A 35 20.60 16.18 3.65
CA ILE A 35 20.00 15.16 4.53
C ILE A 35 18.49 15.03 4.29
N GLY A 36 17.77 16.14 4.10
CA GLY A 36 16.32 16.10 3.92
C GLY A 36 15.88 15.33 2.67
N ALA A 37 16.58 15.53 1.54
CA ALA A 37 16.33 14.78 0.31
C ALA A 37 16.66 13.29 0.47
N ALA A 38 17.77 12.97 1.12
CA ALA A 38 18.17 11.59 1.41
C ALA A 38 17.14 10.86 2.29
N ILE A 39 16.61 11.51 3.33
CA ILE A 39 15.56 10.94 4.20
C ILE A 39 14.27 10.69 3.41
N ARG A 40 13.81 11.66 2.60
CA ARG A 40 12.61 11.45 1.76
C ARG A 40 12.80 10.29 0.78
N SER A 41 13.96 10.20 0.14
CA SER A 41 14.29 9.07 -0.73
C SER A 41 14.27 7.74 0.03
N ALA A 42 14.84 7.70 1.24
CA ALA A 42 14.79 6.51 2.09
C ALA A 42 13.37 6.11 2.50
N HIS A 43 12.49 7.09 2.78
CA HIS A 43 11.09 6.84 3.09
C HIS A 43 10.30 6.31 1.87
N LYS A 44 10.46 6.93 0.68
CA LYS A 44 9.88 6.42 -0.58
C LYS A 44 10.34 4.97 -0.84
N ALA A 45 11.63 4.70 -0.69
CA ALA A 45 12.18 3.36 -0.86
C ALA A 45 11.62 2.34 0.16
N ALA A 46 11.39 2.75 1.41
CA ALA A 46 10.75 1.89 2.41
C ALA A 46 9.30 1.57 2.07
N ILE A 47 8.50 2.54 1.63
CA ILE A 47 7.13 2.29 1.14
C ILE A 47 7.16 1.31 -0.03
N ALA A 48 8.06 1.53 -0.99
CA ALA A 48 8.14 0.66 -2.15
C ALA A 48 8.63 -0.76 -1.82
N LEU A 49 9.49 -0.91 -0.81
CA LEU A 49 9.86 -2.23 -0.28
C LEU A 49 8.61 -2.96 0.25
N GLU A 50 7.79 -2.29 1.06
CA GLU A 50 6.56 -2.87 1.61
C GLU A 50 5.58 -3.28 0.48
N ILE A 51 5.39 -2.44 -0.54
CA ILE A 51 4.57 -2.77 -1.72
C ILE A 51 5.13 -4.00 -2.45
N ASN A 52 6.45 -4.13 -2.57
CA ASN A 52 7.08 -5.29 -3.20
C ASN A 52 6.91 -6.57 -2.37
N GLU A 53 7.01 -6.50 -1.04
CA GLU A 53 6.75 -7.63 -0.16
C GLU A 53 5.29 -8.10 -0.25
N LEU A 54 4.36 -7.15 -0.29
CA LEU A 54 2.94 -7.44 -0.48
C LEU A 54 2.66 -8.01 -1.87
N SER A 55 3.30 -7.47 -2.91
CA SER A 55 3.21 -8.01 -4.27
C SER A 55 3.63 -9.48 -4.31
N ARG A 56 4.72 -9.85 -3.62
CA ARG A 56 5.14 -11.26 -3.50
C ARG A 56 4.10 -12.12 -2.79
N ALA A 57 3.42 -11.58 -1.77
CA ALA A 57 2.36 -12.30 -1.08
C ALA A 57 1.11 -12.50 -1.96
N VAL A 58 0.76 -11.51 -2.79
CA VAL A 58 -0.31 -11.64 -3.81
C VAL A 58 0.06 -12.70 -4.85
N GLU A 59 1.30 -12.73 -5.32
CA GLU A 59 1.77 -13.77 -6.25
C GLU A 59 1.80 -15.17 -5.60
N ALA A 60 2.15 -15.26 -4.32
CA ALA A 60 2.04 -16.50 -3.55
C ALA A 60 0.58 -16.95 -3.41
N TYR A 61 -0.35 -16.01 -3.24
CA TYR A 61 -1.78 -16.27 -3.24
C TYR A 61 -2.23 -16.87 -4.59
N TYR A 62 -1.86 -16.22 -5.70
CA TYR A 62 -2.16 -16.72 -7.04
C TYR A 62 -1.60 -18.13 -7.27
N THR A 63 -0.34 -18.36 -6.88
CA THR A 63 0.30 -19.69 -6.98
C THR A 63 -0.46 -20.76 -6.20
N LYS A 64 -1.01 -20.40 -5.03
CA LYS A 64 -1.72 -21.33 -4.15
C LYS A 64 -3.17 -21.62 -4.59
N PHE A 65 -3.88 -20.60 -5.08
CA PHE A 65 -5.32 -20.67 -5.32
C PHE A 65 -5.72 -20.55 -6.81
N GLY A 66 -4.76 -20.21 -7.67
CA GLY A 66 -4.92 -20.11 -9.13
C GLY A 66 -5.68 -18.87 -9.60
N ASP A 67 -5.94 -17.90 -8.72
CA ASP A 67 -6.61 -16.64 -9.05
C ASP A 67 -6.15 -15.51 -8.14
N TYR A 68 -6.21 -14.28 -8.64
CA TYR A 68 -6.11 -13.09 -7.81
C TYR A 68 -7.44 -12.87 -7.07
N PHE A 69 -7.36 -12.42 -5.82
CA PHE A 69 -8.57 -12.16 -5.04
C PHE A 69 -9.23 -10.84 -5.49
N PRO A 70 -10.57 -10.72 -5.36
CA PRO A 70 -11.29 -9.52 -5.78
C PRO A 70 -10.91 -8.32 -4.92
N ALA A 71 -10.85 -7.15 -5.53
CA ALA A 71 -10.54 -5.86 -4.90
C ALA A 71 -11.68 -5.28 -4.08
N THR A 72 -12.92 -5.66 -4.36
CA THR A 72 -14.06 -5.31 -3.51
C THR A 72 -15.04 -6.45 -3.38
N VAL A 73 -15.71 -6.54 -2.24
CA VAL A 73 -16.76 -7.52 -1.96
C VAL A 73 -17.92 -6.81 -1.27
N ASN A 74 -19.08 -6.80 -1.93
CA ASN A 74 -20.30 -6.33 -1.28
C ASN A 74 -20.96 -7.50 -0.53
N LEU A 75 -21.02 -7.40 0.79
CA LEU A 75 -21.52 -8.48 1.64
C LEU A 75 -23.01 -8.37 1.93
N THR A 76 -23.61 -7.20 1.71
CA THR A 76 -25.04 -6.94 1.98
C THR A 76 -25.95 -7.35 0.83
N ASN A 77 -25.43 -7.39 -0.40
CA ASN A 77 -26.16 -7.81 -1.59
C ASN A 77 -25.45 -8.98 -2.30
N PRO A 78 -25.89 -10.24 -2.06
CA PRO A 78 -25.28 -11.42 -2.68
C PRO A 78 -25.47 -11.50 -4.20
N SER A 79 -26.32 -10.65 -4.78
CA SER A 79 -26.56 -10.57 -6.23
C SER A 79 -25.73 -9.49 -6.95
N SER A 80 -24.97 -8.69 -6.20
CA SER A 80 -24.06 -7.70 -6.79
C SER A 80 -22.93 -8.37 -7.58
N ALA A 81 -22.40 -7.69 -8.60
CA ALA A 81 -21.35 -8.24 -9.46
C ALA A 81 -20.08 -8.64 -8.67
N ASN A 82 -19.70 -7.81 -7.70
CA ASN A 82 -18.58 -8.03 -6.79
C ASN A 82 -18.84 -9.18 -5.79
N ALA A 83 -20.06 -9.34 -5.26
CA ALA A 83 -20.40 -10.53 -4.47
C ALA A 83 -20.34 -11.81 -5.31
N ILE A 84 -20.82 -11.77 -6.55
CA ILE A 84 -20.77 -12.91 -7.48
C ILE A 84 -19.31 -13.26 -7.80
N ALA A 85 -18.46 -12.25 -8.06
CA ALA A 85 -17.03 -12.43 -8.29
C ALA A 85 -16.34 -13.07 -7.07
N PHE A 86 -16.63 -12.61 -5.86
CA PHE A 86 -16.11 -13.21 -4.63
C PHE A 86 -16.54 -14.66 -4.43
N ASN A 87 -17.82 -14.98 -4.65
CA ASN A 87 -18.29 -16.37 -4.57
C ASN A 87 -17.65 -17.26 -5.64
N LYS A 88 -17.46 -16.75 -6.86
CA LYS A 88 -16.73 -17.45 -7.93
C LYS A 88 -15.28 -17.71 -7.53
N HIS A 89 -14.63 -16.71 -6.93
CA HIS A 89 -13.28 -16.80 -6.42
C HIS A 89 -13.14 -17.89 -5.35
N LEU A 90 -14.02 -17.88 -4.32
CA LEU A 90 -14.02 -18.92 -3.28
C LEU A 90 -14.25 -20.33 -3.84
N ARG A 91 -15.10 -20.50 -4.85
CA ARG A 91 -15.28 -21.80 -5.55
C ARG A 91 -14.02 -22.30 -6.23
N LYS A 92 -13.22 -21.39 -6.78
CA LYS A 92 -11.96 -21.72 -7.45
C LYS A 92 -10.86 -22.01 -6.42
N ALA A 93 -10.70 -21.14 -5.43
CA ALA A 93 -9.72 -21.27 -4.37
C ALA A 93 -9.98 -22.49 -3.44
N PHE A 94 -11.25 -22.76 -3.15
CA PHE A 94 -11.69 -23.81 -2.23
C PHE A 94 -12.74 -24.72 -2.89
N ARG A 95 -12.28 -25.67 -3.71
CA ARG A 95 -13.13 -26.53 -4.56
C ARG A 95 -14.29 -27.24 -3.85
N ASN A 96 -14.16 -27.53 -2.55
CA ASN A 96 -15.14 -28.27 -1.76
C ASN A 96 -15.74 -27.45 -0.59
N HIS A 97 -15.61 -26.12 -0.62
CA HIS A 97 -16.27 -25.29 0.39
C HIS A 97 -17.80 -25.35 0.26
N THR A 98 -18.48 -25.15 1.39
CA THR A 98 -19.94 -25.27 1.50
C THR A 98 -20.61 -23.93 1.81
N GLU A 99 -19.86 -22.82 1.77
CA GLU A 99 -20.40 -21.50 2.03
C GLU A 99 -21.25 -21.02 0.84
N THR A 100 -22.42 -20.50 1.17
CA THR A 100 -23.34 -19.87 0.23
C THR A 100 -23.23 -18.35 0.34
N PRO A 101 -23.64 -17.59 -0.69
CA PRO A 101 -23.68 -16.14 -0.58
C PRO A 101 -24.42 -15.66 0.68
N THR A 102 -25.54 -16.31 1.03
CA THR A 102 -26.32 -16.02 2.23
C THR A 102 -25.56 -16.32 3.53
N SER A 103 -24.83 -17.44 3.61
CA SER A 103 -24.03 -17.74 4.81
C SER A 103 -22.80 -16.86 4.93
N LEU A 104 -22.22 -16.38 3.83
CA LEU A 104 -21.14 -15.39 3.82
C LEU A 104 -21.61 -14.03 4.29
N THR A 105 -22.77 -13.56 3.79
CA THR A 105 -23.45 -12.36 4.32
C THR A 105 -23.74 -12.49 5.80
N ALA A 106 -24.20 -13.65 6.28
CA ALA A 106 -24.45 -13.86 7.71
C ALA A 106 -23.18 -13.95 8.56
N ALA A 107 -22.09 -14.50 8.00
CA ALA A 107 -20.82 -14.63 8.71
C ALA A 107 -20.04 -13.32 8.78
N LEU A 108 -20.16 -12.47 7.75
CA LEU A 108 -19.39 -11.24 7.61
C LEU A 108 -20.23 -9.95 7.83
N GLY A 109 -21.56 -10.02 7.71
CA GLY A 109 -22.45 -8.85 7.72
C GLY A 109 -23.30 -8.67 8.98
N ASN A 110 -23.22 -9.57 9.98
CA ASN A 110 -24.04 -9.48 11.20
C ASN A 110 -23.46 -8.55 12.29
N THR A 111 -22.35 -7.85 12.03
CA THR A 111 -21.74 -6.89 12.96
C THR A 111 -21.86 -5.43 12.51
N SER A 112 -22.06 -5.14 11.21
CA SER A 112 -22.17 -3.76 10.69
C SER A 112 -23.07 -3.68 9.45
N PRO A 113 -24.23 -3.00 9.51
CA PRO A 113 -25.08 -2.76 8.33
C PRO A 113 -24.33 -1.90 7.31
N GLY A 114 -23.88 -2.51 6.21
CA GLY A 114 -23.12 -1.81 5.17
C GLY A 114 -21.75 -2.38 4.88
N ALA A 115 -21.28 -3.39 5.63
CA ALA A 115 -19.96 -4.01 5.47
C ALA A 115 -19.64 -4.32 3.99
N THR A 116 -18.63 -3.64 3.47
CA THR A 116 -18.11 -3.83 2.12
C THR A 116 -16.63 -3.97 2.24
N LEU A 117 -16.11 -5.15 1.94
CA LEU A 117 -14.67 -5.33 1.87
C LEU A 117 -14.16 -4.47 0.71
N ASP A 118 -13.37 -3.45 1.00
CA ASP A 118 -12.90 -2.51 -0.01
C ASP A 118 -11.46 -2.79 -0.48
N ALA A 119 -10.97 -1.94 -1.38
CA ALA A 119 -9.63 -2.08 -1.96
C ALA A 119 -8.50 -2.03 -0.91
N ALA A 120 -8.71 -1.40 0.24
CA ALA A 120 -7.74 -1.31 1.32
C ALA A 120 -7.80 -2.50 2.29
N GLU A 121 -8.97 -3.12 2.42
CA GLU A 121 -9.21 -4.21 3.37
C GLU A 121 -8.95 -5.60 2.80
N THR A 122 -9.23 -5.78 1.50
CA THR A 122 -9.09 -7.07 0.83
C THR A 122 -7.71 -7.69 1.03
N MET A 123 -6.64 -6.90 0.97
CA MET A 123 -5.29 -7.40 1.20
C MET A 123 -5.13 -8.04 2.58
N VAL A 124 -5.60 -7.38 3.63
CA VAL A 124 -5.47 -7.91 5.00
C VAL A 124 -6.38 -9.12 5.20
N PHE A 125 -7.57 -9.12 4.60
CA PHE A 125 -8.50 -10.24 4.64
C PHE A 125 -7.93 -11.50 3.96
N PHE A 126 -7.35 -11.36 2.77
CA PHE A 126 -6.89 -12.50 1.95
C PHE A 126 -5.46 -12.97 2.26
N LEU A 127 -4.58 -12.06 2.67
CA LEU A 127 -3.16 -12.38 2.91
C LEU A 127 -2.84 -12.48 4.40
N GLY A 128 -3.64 -11.86 5.25
CA GLY A 128 -3.31 -11.63 6.64
C GLY A 128 -3.75 -12.74 7.59
N GLN A 129 -3.53 -12.43 8.87
CA GLN A 129 -3.87 -13.28 10.00
C GLN A 129 -4.87 -12.60 10.95
N ALA A 130 -5.59 -11.59 10.45
CA ALA A 130 -6.59 -10.89 11.24
C ALA A 130 -7.72 -11.85 11.65
N PRO A 131 -8.46 -11.56 12.72
CA PRO A 131 -9.60 -12.38 13.15
C PRO A 131 -10.64 -12.60 12.07
N THR A 132 -10.77 -11.67 11.12
CA THR A 132 -11.67 -11.76 9.97
C THR A 132 -11.03 -12.36 8.71
N SER A 133 -9.72 -12.61 8.68
CA SER A 133 -9.04 -13.21 7.52
C SER A 133 -9.48 -14.64 7.23
N LEU A 134 -9.25 -15.09 5.99
CA LEU A 134 -9.53 -16.46 5.53
C LEU A 134 -8.97 -17.53 6.48
N LYS A 135 -9.70 -18.62 6.66
CA LYS A 135 -9.45 -19.71 7.60
C LYS A 135 -8.89 -20.93 6.90
N LEU A 136 -8.03 -21.67 7.60
CA LEU A 136 -7.47 -22.95 7.14
C LEU A 136 -8.52 -24.07 7.05
N ASN A 137 -9.80 -23.76 7.25
CA ASN A 137 -10.90 -24.71 7.11
C ASN A 137 -11.35 -24.76 5.63
N PRO A 138 -11.03 -25.83 4.87
CA PRO A 138 -11.34 -25.88 3.44
C PRO A 138 -12.84 -26.00 3.15
N LYS A 139 -13.67 -26.34 4.15
CA LYS A 139 -15.13 -26.39 4.00
C LYS A 139 -15.80 -25.05 4.28
N LEU A 140 -15.24 -24.29 5.23
CA LEU A 140 -15.74 -22.99 5.67
C LEU A 140 -14.57 -21.99 5.74
N PRO A 141 -13.97 -21.61 4.59
CA PRO A 141 -12.80 -20.74 4.55
C PRO A 141 -13.05 -19.31 5.06
N VAL A 142 -14.30 -18.86 5.20
CA VAL A 142 -14.61 -17.53 5.73
C VAL A 142 -15.20 -17.61 7.14
N SER A 143 -16.26 -18.41 7.32
CA SER A 143 -17.05 -18.50 8.56
C SER A 143 -16.61 -19.60 9.53
N GLY A 144 -15.71 -20.47 9.10
CA GLY A 144 -15.31 -21.65 9.88
C GLY A 144 -14.42 -21.32 11.07
N ALA A 145 -14.44 -22.19 12.08
CA ALA A 145 -13.38 -22.20 13.07
C ALA A 145 -12.06 -22.66 12.43
N GLY A 146 -10.95 -22.04 12.82
CA GLY A 146 -9.61 -22.43 12.39
C GLY A 146 -8.61 -21.28 12.46
N ASN A 147 -7.32 -21.62 12.35
CA ASN A 147 -6.27 -20.62 12.22
C ASN A 147 -6.39 -19.92 10.85
N PRO A 148 -6.05 -18.62 10.75
CA PRO A 148 -6.01 -17.93 9.47
C PRO A 148 -5.01 -18.53 8.49
N ILE A 149 -5.27 -18.38 7.20
CA ILE A 149 -4.30 -18.64 6.13
C ILE A 149 -3.41 -17.40 5.98
N ALA A 150 -2.33 -17.35 6.75
CA ALA A 150 -1.37 -16.27 6.66
C ALA A 150 -0.42 -16.49 5.46
N LEU A 151 -0.45 -15.58 4.48
CA LEU A 151 0.56 -15.48 3.41
C LEU A 151 1.46 -14.25 3.61
N PHE A 152 1.05 -13.32 4.47
CA PHE A 152 1.79 -12.14 4.87
C PHE A 152 1.53 -11.82 6.34
N THR A 153 2.57 -11.38 7.05
CA THR A 153 2.47 -10.94 8.44
C THR A 153 2.43 -9.42 8.49
N PHE A 154 1.22 -8.86 8.61
CA PHE A 154 1.03 -7.42 8.78
C PHE A 154 1.51 -6.96 10.16
N ASN A 155 2.01 -5.73 10.21
CA ASN A 155 2.34 -5.11 11.49
C ASN A 155 1.05 -4.71 12.22
N GLU A 156 0.83 -5.28 13.41
CA GLU A 156 -0.39 -5.09 14.21
C GLU A 156 -0.62 -3.62 14.60
N THR A 157 0.41 -2.78 14.65
CA THR A 157 0.26 -1.35 14.96
C THR A 157 -0.07 -0.50 13.74
N ARG A 158 -0.13 -1.10 12.55
CA ARG A 158 -0.41 -0.40 11.27
C ARG A 158 -1.58 -1.02 10.50
N ILE A 159 -2.37 -1.85 11.18
CA ILE A 159 -3.67 -2.28 10.71
C ILE A 159 -4.73 -1.55 11.54
N LEU A 160 -5.74 -1.01 10.87
CA LEU A 160 -6.84 -0.29 11.50
C LEU A 160 -8.15 -0.73 10.87
N ASP A 161 -9.20 -0.71 11.67
CA ASP A 161 -10.58 -0.87 11.25
C ASP A 161 -11.23 0.52 11.32
N PRO A 162 -11.16 1.33 10.24
CA PRO A 162 -11.55 2.73 10.27
C PRO A 162 -13.07 2.94 10.35
N ASP A 163 -13.86 2.00 9.84
CA ASP A 163 -15.32 2.10 9.77
C ASP A 163 -16.03 1.19 10.79
N GLY A 164 -15.28 0.36 11.52
CA GLY A 164 -15.77 -0.48 12.61
C GLY A 164 -16.52 -1.71 12.11
N ASP A 165 -16.28 -2.14 10.88
CA ASP A 165 -16.96 -3.28 10.27
C ASP A 165 -16.28 -4.64 10.55
N GLY A 166 -15.11 -4.61 11.17
CA GLY A 166 -14.30 -5.77 11.54
C GLY A 166 -13.28 -6.16 10.48
N PHE A 167 -13.27 -5.50 9.31
CA PHE A 167 -12.19 -5.61 8.34
C PHE A 167 -11.10 -4.57 8.63
N PHE A 168 -9.88 -4.96 8.32
CA PHE A 168 -8.71 -4.18 8.66
C PHE A 168 -8.05 -3.70 7.38
N SER A 169 -7.72 -2.41 7.33
CA SER A 169 -6.91 -1.78 6.31
C SER A 169 -5.46 -1.63 6.79
N TYR A 170 -4.49 -1.73 5.88
CA TYR A 170 -3.06 -1.57 6.19
C TYR A 170 -2.50 -0.30 5.55
N TYR A 171 -1.71 0.46 6.31
CA TYR A 171 -0.96 1.61 5.78
C TYR A 171 0.56 1.40 5.91
N PRO A 172 1.37 1.87 4.94
CA PRO A 172 2.81 1.72 5.00
C PRO A 172 3.41 2.69 6.02
N LYS A 173 4.59 2.38 6.56
CA LYS A 173 5.18 3.12 7.69
C LYS A 173 5.31 4.64 7.46
N TYR A 174 5.58 5.05 6.22
CA TYR A 174 5.83 6.44 5.86
C TYR A 174 4.72 7.05 4.99
N GLY A 175 3.56 6.39 4.85
CA GLY A 175 2.46 6.85 4.01
C GLY A 175 1.43 7.74 4.70
N ASP A 176 1.84 8.48 5.73
CA ASP A 176 0.99 9.41 6.50
C ASP A 176 -0.39 8.88 6.93
N GLY A 177 -0.48 7.59 7.27
CA GLY A 177 -1.73 6.95 7.69
C GLY A 177 -2.74 6.68 6.56
N THR A 178 -2.34 6.85 5.31
CA THR A 178 -3.14 6.50 4.14
C THR A 178 -2.98 5.02 3.82
N PHE A 179 -4.11 4.32 3.69
CA PHE A 179 -4.12 2.88 3.46
C PHE A 179 -3.63 2.53 2.04
N LEU A 180 -3.01 1.37 1.88
CA LEU A 180 -2.68 0.84 0.56
C LEU A 180 -3.96 0.40 -0.15
N ALA A 181 -4.11 0.72 -1.43
CA ALA A 181 -5.22 0.26 -2.24
C ALA A 181 -4.77 -0.86 -3.18
N TYR A 182 -5.52 -1.96 -3.22
CA TYR A 182 -5.34 -3.07 -4.15
C TYR A 182 -6.48 -3.14 -5.16
N PHE A 183 -6.12 -3.36 -6.41
CA PHE A 183 -7.06 -3.56 -7.51
C PHE A 183 -6.69 -4.80 -8.30
N ASP A 184 -7.62 -5.72 -8.48
CA ASP A 184 -7.46 -6.86 -9.36
C ASP A 184 -7.90 -6.51 -10.78
N HIS A 185 -7.32 -7.17 -11.78
CA HIS A 185 -7.59 -6.83 -13.18
C HIS A 185 -9.06 -6.91 -13.58
N SER A 186 -9.88 -7.72 -12.90
CA SER A 186 -11.30 -7.88 -13.24
C SER A 186 -12.15 -6.70 -12.75
N SER A 187 -11.64 -5.89 -11.82
CA SER A 187 -12.36 -4.78 -11.22
C SER A 187 -11.92 -3.41 -11.77
N TYR A 188 -10.90 -3.35 -12.63
CA TYR A 188 -10.23 -2.09 -12.96
C TYR A 188 -11.16 -0.99 -13.50
N ALA A 189 -12.16 -1.36 -14.30
CA ALA A 189 -13.07 -0.39 -14.94
C ALA A 189 -14.17 0.13 -14.01
N VAL A 190 -14.35 -0.44 -12.81
CA VAL A 190 -15.53 -0.21 -11.96
C VAL A 190 -15.19 0.06 -10.50
N THR A 191 -13.92 0.08 -10.14
CA THR A 191 -13.50 0.21 -8.73
C THR A 191 -12.55 1.38 -8.56
N SER A 192 -12.85 2.19 -7.55
CA SER A 192 -11.99 3.21 -6.98
C SER A 192 -11.95 3.03 -5.47
N PHE A 193 -11.00 3.66 -4.81
CA PHE A 193 -10.89 3.72 -3.37
C PHE A 193 -10.74 5.16 -2.91
N THR A 194 -11.53 5.55 -1.92
CA THR A 194 -11.53 6.89 -1.35
C THR A 194 -11.30 6.80 0.14
N GLN A 195 -10.29 7.51 0.64
CA GLN A 195 -10.10 7.70 2.06
C GLN A 195 -10.37 9.15 2.44
N SER A 196 -11.18 9.35 3.48
CA SER A 196 -11.58 10.69 3.93
C SER A 196 -10.36 11.55 4.25
N GLY A 197 -10.26 12.72 3.59
CA GLY A 197 -9.15 13.66 3.75
C GLY A 197 -7.84 13.26 3.05
N LYS A 198 -7.81 12.15 2.32
CA LYS A 198 -6.63 11.62 1.60
C LYS A 198 -6.83 11.48 0.09
N GLY A 199 -8.01 11.85 -0.44
CA GLY A 199 -8.31 11.77 -1.87
C GLY A 199 -8.80 10.40 -2.34
N THR A 200 -8.80 10.20 -3.66
CA THR A 200 -9.31 8.98 -4.31
C THR A 200 -8.33 8.43 -5.31
N VAL A 201 -8.11 7.12 -5.25
CA VAL A 201 -7.28 6.39 -6.20
C VAL A 201 -8.13 5.46 -7.05
N SER A 202 -7.77 5.36 -8.32
CA SER A 202 -8.30 4.38 -9.26
C SER A 202 -7.12 3.74 -10.01
N PRO A 203 -7.32 2.56 -10.60
CA PRO A 203 -6.28 1.88 -11.38
C PRO A 203 -5.70 2.79 -12.47
N TYR A 204 -4.37 2.80 -12.56
CA TYR A 204 -3.65 3.58 -13.56
C TYR A 204 -3.76 2.93 -14.93
N PHE A 205 -3.85 3.80 -15.93
CA PHE A 205 -3.90 3.43 -17.34
C PHE A 205 -2.50 3.50 -17.96
N LYS A 206 -2.24 2.63 -18.94
CA LYS A 206 -1.02 2.63 -19.74
C LYS A 206 -1.07 3.69 -20.85
N SER A 207 -2.26 3.94 -21.40
CA SER A 207 -2.53 5.02 -22.35
C SER A 207 -3.90 5.64 -22.07
N ASN A 208 -4.20 6.79 -22.68
CA ASN A 208 -5.53 7.39 -22.57
C ASN A 208 -6.59 6.66 -23.43
N THR A 209 -6.55 5.33 -23.45
CA THR A 209 -7.46 4.44 -24.17
C THR A 209 -8.32 3.68 -23.17
N ALA A 210 -9.60 3.51 -23.49
CA ALA A 210 -10.51 2.75 -22.62
C ALA A 210 -9.99 1.32 -22.45
N ASN A 211 -9.97 0.85 -21.19
CA ASN A 211 -9.51 -0.48 -20.79
C ASN A 211 -8.02 -0.78 -21.04
N ASP A 212 -7.19 0.19 -21.42
CA ASP A 212 -5.75 0.00 -21.54
C ASP A 212 -5.06 0.29 -20.21
N PHE A 213 -5.27 -0.61 -19.25
CA PHE A 213 -4.74 -0.50 -17.89
C PHE A 213 -3.26 -0.91 -17.81
N ILE A 214 -2.54 -0.34 -16.85
CA ILE A 214 -1.27 -0.95 -16.41
C ILE A 214 -1.59 -2.34 -15.82
N ASN A 215 -0.74 -3.33 -16.12
CA ASN A 215 -0.91 -4.70 -15.63
C ASN A 215 -2.32 -5.28 -15.91
N PRO A 216 -2.76 -5.36 -17.19
CA PRO A 216 -4.15 -5.62 -17.57
C PRO A 216 -4.67 -7.03 -17.23
N GLU A 217 -3.78 -7.95 -16.86
CA GLU A 217 -4.13 -9.35 -16.53
C GLU A 217 -3.79 -9.73 -15.08
N THR A 218 -3.24 -8.79 -14.29
CA THR A 218 -2.79 -9.08 -12.93
C THR A 218 -3.43 -8.17 -11.90
N TYR A 219 -2.68 -7.25 -11.30
CA TYR A 219 -3.16 -6.36 -10.25
C TYR A 219 -2.30 -5.10 -10.15
N GLN A 220 -2.85 -4.11 -9.46
CA GLN A 220 -2.15 -2.89 -9.04
C GLN A 220 -2.25 -2.74 -7.52
N ILE A 221 -1.12 -2.45 -6.88
CA ILE A 221 -1.07 -2.00 -5.48
C ILE A 221 -0.56 -0.57 -5.50
N ILE A 222 -1.28 0.35 -4.86
CA ILE A 222 -1.00 1.78 -4.92
C ILE A 222 -0.95 2.34 -3.50
N SER A 223 0.09 3.13 -3.23
CA SER A 223 0.26 3.95 -2.04
C SER A 223 0.22 5.42 -2.42
N ALA A 224 -0.39 6.21 -1.55
CA ALA A 224 -0.45 7.67 -1.60
C ALA A 224 0.88 8.40 -1.30
N GLY A 225 2.03 7.75 -1.54
CA GLY A 225 3.33 8.39 -1.33
C GLY A 225 3.63 8.86 0.10
N LEU A 226 4.42 9.93 0.22
CA LEU A 226 4.86 10.56 1.48
C LEU A 226 3.89 11.63 1.98
N ASP A 227 3.18 12.30 1.07
CA ASP A 227 2.17 13.30 1.44
C ASP A 227 0.85 12.66 1.90
N GLY A 228 0.68 11.36 1.59
CA GLY A 228 -0.49 10.58 1.95
C GLY A 228 -1.72 10.96 1.14
N GLN A 229 -1.59 11.70 0.03
CA GLN A 229 -2.70 12.07 -0.84
C GLN A 229 -2.72 11.17 -2.07
N PHE A 230 -3.90 10.72 -2.47
CA PHE A 230 -4.10 10.01 -3.73
C PHE A 230 -4.40 10.95 -4.90
N GLY A 231 -4.65 12.22 -4.60
CA GLY A 231 -5.08 13.25 -5.53
C GLY A 231 -6.53 13.14 -6.01
N HIS A 232 -6.78 13.78 -7.15
CA HIS A 232 -8.08 13.95 -7.78
C HIS A 232 -8.84 12.65 -8.05
N VAL A 233 -10.17 12.72 -7.88
CA VAL A 233 -11.15 11.70 -8.25
C VAL A 233 -11.38 11.74 -9.75
N GLN A 234 -11.32 10.59 -10.45
CA GLN A 234 -11.73 10.50 -11.85
C GLN A 234 -13.18 11.01 -12.04
N ALA A 235 -13.35 12.27 -12.48
CA ALA A 235 -14.67 12.91 -12.57
C ALA A 235 -15.42 12.53 -13.86
N SER A 236 -14.72 11.92 -14.82
CA SER A 236 -15.23 11.54 -16.13
C SER A 236 -14.55 10.27 -16.65
N PRO A 237 -15.21 9.45 -17.50
CA PRO A 237 -14.57 8.31 -18.15
C PRO A 237 -13.32 8.63 -18.98
N ASN A 238 -13.09 9.92 -19.31
CA ASN A 238 -11.92 10.41 -20.03
C ASN A 238 -10.80 10.95 -19.12
N ASP A 239 -11.07 11.07 -17.82
CA ASP A 239 -10.16 11.57 -16.80
C ASP A 239 -9.32 10.42 -16.21
N ARG A 240 -8.62 9.72 -17.11
CA ARG A 240 -7.82 8.53 -16.79
C ARG A 240 -6.45 8.95 -16.33
N LYS A 241 -6.03 8.56 -15.11
CA LYS A 241 -4.64 8.75 -14.67
C LYS A 241 -3.73 7.84 -15.49
N VAL A 242 -2.93 8.41 -16.38
CA VAL A 242 -2.08 7.64 -17.31
C VAL A 242 -0.63 7.66 -16.85
N PHE A 243 -0.07 6.47 -16.66
CA PHE A 243 1.34 6.24 -16.41
C PHE A 243 1.98 5.54 -17.64
N PRO A 244 3.19 5.93 -18.10
CA PRO A 244 4.10 6.90 -17.50
C PRO A 244 3.95 8.34 -18.01
N SER A 245 2.90 8.67 -18.77
CA SER A 245 2.81 10.00 -19.40
C SER A 245 2.41 11.14 -18.45
N GLY A 246 1.92 10.84 -17.24
CA GLY A 246 1.47 11.86 -16.28
C GLY A 246 0.16 12.55 -16.69
N ILE A 247 -0.58 11.98 -17.64
CA ILE A 247 -1.82 12.58 -18.12
C ILE A 247 -2.87 12.43 -17.02
N ASN A 248 -3.59 13.52 -16.75
CA ASN A 248 -4.62 13.64 -15.71
C ASN A 248 -4.11 13.32 -14.29
N TYR A 249 -2.84 13.62 -14.03
CA TYR A 249 -2.36 13.72 -12.66
C TYR A 249 -2.93 14.99 -12.03
N ASP A 250 -2.99 15.01 -10.71
CA ASP A 250 -3.54 16.11 -9.94
C ASP A 250 -2.74 17.40 -10.22
N PRO A 251 -3.40 18.52 -10.60
CA PRO A 251 -2.72 19.79 -10.84
C PRO A 251 -1.94 20.35 -9.64
N ASP A 252 -2.38 20.03 -8.42
CA ASP A 252 -1.71 20.44 -7.18
C ASP A 252 -0.56 19.49 -6.81
N GLY A 253 -0.39 18.41 -7.58
CA GLY A 253 0.69 17.44 -7.44
C GLY A 253 0.48 16.39 -6.35
N GLU A 254 -0.75 16.27 -5.84
CA GLU A 254 -1.14 15.33 -4.78
C GLU A 254 -0.95 13.85 -5.15
N ASP A 255 -0.80 13.49 -6.43
CA ASP A 255 -0.57 12.11 -6.87
C ASP A 255 0.79 11.90 -7.54
N ASN A 256 1.66 12.91 -7.49
CA ASN A 256 3.01 12.84 -8.06
C ASN A 256 3.88 11.86 -7.29
N ASP A 257 3.77 11.86 -5.97
CA ASP A 257 4.63 11.05 -5.11
C ASP A 257 4.04 9.64 -4.84
N ASN A 258 2.88 9.32 -5.43
CA ASN A 258 2.30 7.99 -5.41
C ASN A 258 3.33 6.93 -5.78
N ILE A 259 3.25 5.77 -5.14
CA ILE A 259 4.15 4.64 -5.37
C ILE A 259 3.29 3.43 -5.64
N ALA A 260 3.62 2.66 -6.68
CA ALA A 260 2.86 1.49 -7.08
C ALA A 260 3.75 0.28 -7.32
N ASN A 261 3.16 -0.92 -7.38
CA ASN A 261 3.90 -2.15 -7.69
C ASN A 261 4.56 -2.14 -9.09
N PHE A 262 4.12 -1.26 -9.98
CA PHE A 262 4.70 -1.06 -11.31
C PHE A 262 5.64 0.15 -11.40
N SER A 263 5.89 0.89 -10.30
CA SER A 263 6.72 2.10 -10.31
C SER A 263 8.21 1.84 -10.00
N GLU A 264 8.69 0.60 -10.14
CA GLU A 264 10.11 0.23 -10.01
C GLU A 264 10.79 0.74 -8.72
N GLY A 265 10.06 0.91 -7.62
CA GLY A 265 10.64 1.41 -6.37
C GLY A 265 10.68 2.94 -6.22
N ARG A 266 10.13 3.68 -7.19
CA ARG A 266 10.17 5.15 -7.26
C ARG A 266 8.77 5.74 -7.16
N ALA A 267 8.69 7.06 -6.92
CA ALA A 267 7.43 7.78 -7.10
C ALA A 267 7.07 7.84 -8.59
N LEU A 268 5.78 7.98 -8.90
CA LEU A 268 5.31 8.06 -10.28
C LEU A 268 5.89 9.27 -11.02
N GLU A 269 6.07 10.41 -10.35
CA GLU A 269 6.71 11.61 -10.91
C GLU A 269 8.15 11.35 -11.40
N ASP A 270 8.91 10.50 -10.70
CA ASP A 270 10.32 10.22 -10.97
C ASP A 270 10.52 9.35 -12.25
N LEU A 271 9.41 8.95 -12.87
CA LEU A 271 9.32 8.06 -14.02
C LEU A 271 8.66 8.71 -15.24
N LEU A 272 8.20 9.96 -15.10
CA LEU A 272 7.62 10.72 -16.20
C LEU A 272 8.72 11.09 -17.22
N PRO A 273 8.38 11.14 -18.53
CA PRO A 273 9.33 11.43 -19.61
C PRO A 273 9.82 12.89 -19.65
#